data_AF-A0A4Y2E4N6-F1
#
_entry.id   AF-A0A4Y2E4N6-F1
#
_cell.length_a   1.000
_cell.length_b   1.000
_cell.length_c   1.000
_cell.angle_alpha   90.00
_cell.angle_beta   90.00
_cell.angle_gamma   90.00
#
_symmetry.space_group_name_H-M   'P 1'
#
loop_
_entity.id
_entity.type
_entity.pdbx_description
1 polymer ?
#
loop_
_entity_poly.entity_id
_entity_poly.type
_entity_poly.pdbx_seq_one_letter_code
_entity_poly.pdbx_strand_id
1 'polypeptide(L)'
;NGIIWEPSWNRNIKRPWFERYQPVSYKLFTRSGSEMEFREMVRRCNNVGVRIYVDTVINHMTGDIGAGHGTAGSYFDPAVPKYDGVPYGPDNFNRGNKCPTGSGDIEDYNNKEQVCNFIL
;
A
#
# COMPACT_ATOMS: atom_id res chain seq x y z
N ASN A 1 -2.14 6.55 -0.84
CA ASN A 1 -2.18 6.36 -2.31
C ASN A 1 -1.48 5.06 -2.69
N GLY A 2 -1.80 4.49 -3.84
CA GLY A 2 -1.30 3.17 -4.26
C GLY A 2 -0.40 3.24 -5.50
N ILE A 3 0.01 2.07 -6.00
CA ILE A 3 0.83 1.93 -7.20
C ILE A 3 0.06 2.26 -8.49
N ILE A 4 0.79 2.47 -9.57
CA ILE A 4 0.29 2.40 -10.95
C ILE A 4 1.00 1.23 -11.60
N TRP A 5 0.29 0.12 -11.83
CA TRP A 5 0.94 -1.13 -12.24
C TRP A 5 0.10 -1.96 -13.21
N GLU A 6 0.78 -2.77 -14.01
CA GLU A 6 0.21 -3.72 -14.95
C GLU A 6 0.92 -5.08 -14.80
N PRO A 7 0.19 -6.20 -14.66
CA PRO A 7 0.80 -7.51 -14.48
C PRO A 7 1.53 -8.00 -15.73
N SER A 8 2.74 -8.53 -15.52
CA SER A 8 3.58 -9.11 -16.58
C SER A 8 2.94 -10.33 -17.25
N TRP A 9 2.18 -11.12 -16.48
CA TRP A 9 1.53 -12.36 -16.93
C TRP A 9 0.23 -12.15 -17.73
N ASN A 10 -0.39 -10.96 -17.65
CA ASN A 10 -1.56 -10.62 -18.46
C ASN A 10 -1.65 -9.13 -18.75
N ARG A 11 -1.09 -8.73 -19.89
CA ARG A 11 -1.03 -7.32 -20.33
C ARG A 11 -2.38 -6.71 -20.70
N ASN A 12 -3.45 -7.51 -20.79
CA ASN A 12 -4.80 -7.00 -20.98
C ASN A 12 -5.40 -6.41 -19.70
N ILE A 13 -4.84 -6.76 -18.54
CA ILE A 13 -5.25 -6.18 -17.26
C ILE A 13 -4.56 -4.82 -17.12
N LYS A 14 -5.37 -3.76 -17.18
CA LYS A 14 -4.93 -2.39 -16.96
C LYS A 14 -5.49 -1.91 -15.62
N ARG A 15 -4.64 -1.34 -14.77
CA ARG A 15 -5.04 -0.70 -13.50
C ARG A 15 -5.95 -1.61 -12.64
N PRO A 16 -5.46 -2.81 -12.24
CA PRO A 16 -6.27 -3.75 -11.48
C PRO A 16 -6.81 -3.13 -10.19
N TRP A 17 -7.90 -3.67 -9.66
CA TRP A 17 -8.51 -3.16 -8.42
C TRP A 17 -7.54 -3.26 -7.23
N PHE A 18 -6.74 -4.33 -7.19
CA PHE A 18 -5.83 -4.63 -6.08
C PHE A 18 -4.60 -3.71 -6.02
N GLU A 19 -4.36 -2.84 -7.01
CA GLU A 19 -3.30 -1.83 -6.93
C GLU A 19 -3.50 -0.87 -5.74
N ARG A 20 -4.74 -0.73 -5.26
CA ARG A 20 -5.09 0.13 -4.12
C ARG A 20 -4.59 -0.42 -2.79
N TYR A 21 -4.30 -1.71 -2.73
CA TYR A 21 -3.77 -2.41 -1.56
C TYR A 21 -2.24 -2.48 -1.55
N GLN A 22 -1.56 -1.69 -2.39
CA GLN A 22 -0.11 -1.54 -2.33
C GLN A 22 0.24 -0.07 -2.06
N PRO A 23 0.27 0.38 -0.79
CA PRO A 23 0.52 1.77 -0.45
C PRO A 23 1.90 2.26 -0.88
N VAL A 24 1.97 3.48 -1.40
CA VAL A 24 3.21 4.18 -1.75
C VAL A 24 3.48 5.37 -0.81
N SER A 25 2.42 6.08 -0.41
CA SER A 25 2.48 7.05 0.70
C SER A 25 1.09 7.35 1.25
N TYR A 26 1.01 8.17 2.29
CA TYR A 26 -0.27 8.55 2.93
C TYR A 26 -0.92 9.81 2.33
N LYS A 27 -0.37 10.36 1.23
CA LYS A 27 -1.05 11.45 0.50
C LYS A 27 -2.41 10.98 -0.02
N LEU A 28 -3.44 11.82 0.17
CA LEU A 28 -4.81 11.59 -0.28
C LEU A 28 -4.98 11.98 -1.76
N PHE A 29 -4.36 11.19 -2.64
CA PHE A 29 -4.54 11.34 -4.08
C PHE A 29 -4.52 9.96 -4.75
N THR A 30 -5.67 9.53 -5.26
CA THR A 30 -5.85 8.19 -5.84
C THR A 30 -6.68 8.25 -7.12
N ARG A 31 -6.95 7.08 -7.73
CA ARG A 31 -7.91 6.96 -8.83
C ARG A 31 -9.32 7.49 -8.48
N SER A 32 -9.66 7.57 -7.18
CA SER A 32 -10.94 8.11 -6.71
C SER A 32 -10.96 9.64 -6.57
N GLY A 33 -9.83 10.33 -6.79
CA GLY A 33 -9.73 11.78 -6.68
C GLY A 33 -8.65 12.25 -5.70
N SER A 34 -8.59 13.58 -5.59
CA SER A 34 -7.72 14.38 -4.73
C SER A 34 -8.28 14.54 -3.31
N GLU A 35 -7.45 15.07 -2.42
CA GLU A 35 -7.81 15.40 -1.04
C GLU A 35 -8.98 16.39 -0.97
N MET A 36 -9.00 17.37 -1.88
CA MET A 36 -10.07 18.35 -1.96
C MET A 36 -11.41 17.70 -2.29
N GLU A 37 -11.42 16.78 -3.25
CA GLU A 37 -12.62 16.03 -3.65
C GLU A 37 -13.07 15.08 -2.53
N PHE A 38 -12.12 14.41 -1.84
CA PHE A 38 -12.44 13.56 -0.69
C PHE A 38 -13.06 14.37 0.46
N ARG A 39 -12.48 15.53 0.79
CA ARG A 39 -13.02 16.43 1.82
C ARG A 39 -14.43 16.90 1.47
N GLU A 40 -14.67 17.24 0.21
CA GLU A 40 -15.98 17.68 -0.25
C GLU A 40 -17.03 16.56 -0.20
N MET A 41 -16.65 15.33 -0.57
CA MET A 41 -17.48 14.13 -0.40
C MET A 41 -17.86 13.93 1.08
N VAL A 42 -16.86 13.93 1.97
CA VAL A 42 -17.08 13.77 3.43
C VAL A 42 -18.02 14.84 3.97
N ARG A 43 -17.85 16.11 3.55
CA ARG A 43 -18.72 17.22 3.96
C ARG A 43 -20.16 17.01 3.51
N ARG A 44 -20.37 16.71 2.23
CA ARG A 44 -21.71 16.51 1.64
C ARG A 44 -22.44 15.33 2.29
N CYS A 45 -21.76 14.20 2.50
CA CYS A 45 -22.35 13.02 3.13
C CYS A 45 -22.72 13.28 4.60
N ASN A 46 -21.83 13.91 5.38
CA ASN A 46 -22.12 14.20 6.78
C ASN A 46 -23.28 15.18 6.96
N ASN A 47 -23.44 16.16 6.06
CA ASN A 47 -24.55 17.12 6.10
C ASN A 47 -25.93 16.46 5.95
N VAL A 48 -25.99 15.26 5.35
CA VAL A 48 -27.22 14.47 5.20
C VAL A 48 -27.25 13.26 6.14
N GLY A 49 -26.39 13.24 7.16
CA GLY A 49 -26.36 12.18 8.17
C GLY A 49 -25.71 10.86 7.73
N VAL A 50 -25.06 10.81 6.56
CA VAL A 50 -24.36 9.62 6.04
C VAL A 50 -22.89 9.65 6.46
N ARG A 51 -22.43 8.60 7.15
CA ARG A 51 -21.04 8.48 7.64
C ARG A 51 -20.13 7.81 6.61
N ILE A 52 -18.86 8.15 6.67
CA ILE A 52 -17.80 7.62 5.80
C ILE A 52 -16.84 6.78 6.63
N TYR A 53 -16.57 5.56 6.17
CA TYR A 53 -15.56 4.67 6.74
C TYR A 53 -14.46 4.48 5.71
N VAL A 54 -13.21 4.66 6.13
CA VAL A 54 -12.04 4.55 5.26
C VAL A 54 -11.42 3.16 5.42
N ASP A 55 -11.09 2.53 4.30
CA ASP A 55 -10.26 1.31 4.29
C ASP A 55 -8.80 1.71 4.52
N THR A 56 -8.25 1.33 5.67
CA THR A 56 -6.90 1.69 6.11
C THR A 56 -5.91 0.53 5.90
N VAL A 57 -5.13 0.61 4.84
CA VAL A 57 -4.04 -0.35 4.57
C VAL A 57 -2.76 0.14 5.27
N ILE A 58 -2.49 -0.41 6.45
CA ILE A 58 -1.38 0.02 7.33
C ILE A 58 -0.37 -1.08 7.65
N ASN A 59 -0.66 -2.32 7.26
CA ASN A 59 0.18 -3.47 7.55
C ASN A 59 1.46 -3.51 6.70
N HIS A 60 1.39 -3.07 5.45
CA HIS A 60 2.44 -3.23 4.45
C HIS A 60 2.46 -2.07 3.46
N MET A 61 3.50 -2.01 2.62
CA MET A 61 3.65 -1.06 1.53
C MET A 61 3.49 -1.77 0.16
N THR A 62 4.38 -1.60 -0.81
CA THR A 62 4.29 -2.32 -2.09
C THR A 62 5.01 -3.65 -2.01
N GLY A 63 4.54 -4.68 -2.73
CA GLY A 63 5.32 -5.90 -2.91
C GLY A 63 6.46 -5.72 -3.91
N ASP A 64 7.16 -6.80 -4.25
CA ASP A 64 8.26 -6.77 -5.23
C ASP A 64 7.75 -6.62 -6.67
N ILE A 65 7.49 -5.37 -7.05
CA ILE A 65 6.96 -4.97 -8.37
C ILE A 65 7.92 -4.06 -9.15
N GLY A 66 9.12 -3.84 -8.63
CA GLY A 66 10.08 -2.86 -9.12
C GLY A 66 9.80 -1.42 -8.69
N ALA A 67 10.82 -0.57 -8.80
CA ALA A 67 10.74 0.85 -8.44
C ALA A 67 9.80 1.65 -9.37
N GLY A 68 9.16 2.68 -8.84
CA GLY A 68 8.22 3.47 -9.62
C GLY A 68 7.66 4.69 -8.89
N HIS A 69 6.53 5.18 -9.38
CA HIS A 69 5.79 6.29 -8.77
C HIS A 69 4.34 5.88 -8.49
N GLY A 70 3.85 6.21 -7.30
CA GLY A 70 2.46 5.98 -6.91
C GLY A 70 1.49 6.95 -7.59
N THR A 71 0.19 6.76 -7.36
CA THR A 71 -0.86 7.61 -7.94
C THR A 71 -0.74 9.09 -7.55
N ALA A 72 -0.03 9.41 -6.47
CA ALA A 72 0.25 10.78 -6.02
C ALA A 72 1.64 11.30 -6.41
N GLY A 73 2.34 10.61 -7.32
CA GLY A 73 3.68 11.01 -7.81
C GLY A 73 4.83 10.80 -6.81
N SER A 74 4.60 10.17 -5.66
CA SER A 74 5.67 9.80 -4.73
C SER A 74 6.48 8.64 -5.31
N TYR A 75 7.81 8.77 -5.31
CA TYR A 75 8.73 7.69 -5.66
C TYR A 75 8.74 6.59 -4.60
N PHE A 76 8.91 5.36 -5.05
CA PHE A 76 9.15 4.19 -4.19
C PHE A 76 10.11 3.20 -4.85
N ASP A 77 10.81 2.42 -4.02
CA ASP A 77 11.63 1.29 -4.43
C ASP A 77 11.53 0.16 -3.38
N PRO A 78 10.84 -0.96 -3.68
CA PRO A 78 10.70 -2.06 -2.74
C PRO A 78 12.00 -2.88 -2.60
N ALA A 79 12.91 -2.86 -3.59
CA ALA A 79 14.17 -3.59 -3.53
C ALA A 79 15.13 -3.02 -2.48
N VAL A 80 15.02 -1.72 -2.21
CA VAL A 80 15.73 -1.01 -1.14
C VAL A 80 14.74 -0.23 -0.27
N PRO A 81 13.86 -0.92 0.49
CA PRO A 81 12.56 -0.45 1.01
C PRO A 81 12.48 1.06 1.27
N LYS A 82 12.21 1.83 0.21
CA LYS A 82 12.28 3.29 0.19
C LYS A 82 10.97 3.86 -0.29
N TYR A 83 10.37 4.73 0.52
CA TYR A 83 9.05 5.30 0.26
C TYR A 83 9.06 6.80 0.59
N ASP A 84 9.59 7.62 -0.31
CA ASP A 84 9.90 9.04 -0.07
C ASP A 84 8.67 9.89 0.33
N GLY A 85 7.47 9.45 -0.04
CA GLY A 85 6.25 10.15 0.33
C GLY A 85 5.84 10.00 1.80
N VAL A 86 6.51 9.14 2.59
CA VAL A 86 6.16 8.89 4.00
C VAL A 86 7.04 9.62 5.01
N PRO A 87 8.39 9.50 5.11
CA PRO A 87 9.41 8.82 4.32
C PRO A 87 9.98 7.55 4.99
N TYR A 88 9.56 6.35 4.55
CA TYR A 88 10.08 5.10 5.12
C TYR A 88 11.36 4.62 4.43
N GLY A 89 12.24 4.03 5.24
CA GLY A 89 13.46 3.33 4.83
C GLY A 89 13.48 1.90 5.38
N PRO A 90 14.56 1.13 5.12
CA PRO A 90 14.68 -0.26 5.54
C PRO A 90 14.47 -0.53 7.04
N ASP A 91 14.72 0.45 7.90
CA ASP A 91 14.56 0.34 9.35
C ASP A 91 13.10 0.33 9.81
N ASN A 92 12.17 0.70 8.92
CA ASN A 92 10.74 0.76 9.18
C ASN A 92 10.00 -0.55 8.85
N PHE A 93 10.70 -1.56 8.33
CA PHE A 93 10.11 -2.84 7.91
C PHE A 93 10.56 -4.00 8.80
N ASN A 94 9.79 -5.07 8.79
CA ASN A 94 10.25 -6.34 9.35
C ASN A 94 11.41 -6.87 8.50
N ARG A 95 12.44 -7.40 9.17
CA ARG A 95 13.63 -7.98 8.53
C ARG A 95 14.42 -8.79 9.54
N GLY A 96 15.30 -9.65 9.04
CA GLY A 96 16.19 -10.47 9.86
C GLY A 96 15.43 -11.31 10.87
N ASN A 97 15.83 -11.25 12.15
CA ASN A 97 15.27 -12.05 13.23
C ASN A 97 13.79 -11.78 13.57
N LYS A 98 13.16 -10.76 12.98
CA LYS A 98 11.72 -10.51 13.17
C LYS A 98 10.85 -11.48 12.38
N CYS A 99 11.31 -11.92 11.21
CA CYS A 99 10.59 -12.86 10.35
C CYS A 99 11.27 -14.24 10.45
N PRO A 100 10.56 -15.29 10.89
CA PRO A 100 11.19 -16.59 11.13
C PRO A 100 11.31 -17.45 9.85
N THR A 101 10.77 -17.02 8.72
CA THR A 101 10.81 -17.77 7.44
C THR A 101 12.01 -17.36 6.59
N GLY A 102 12.55 -18.32 5.83
CA GLY A 102 13.64 -18.05 4.89
C GLY A 102 13.19 -17.28 3.65
N SER A 103 11.91 -17.39 3.28
CA SER A 103 11.29 -16.65 2.17
C SER A 103 10.99 -15.19 2.53
N GLY A 104 10.75 -14.89 3.81
CA GLY A 104 10.16 -13.63 4.25
C GLY A 104 8.63 -13.63 4.24
N ASP A 105 7.99 -14.64 3.63
CA ASP A 105 6.52 -14.75 3.51
C ASP A 105 5.89 -15.51 4.68
N ILE A 106 4.55 -15.50 4.73
CA ILE A 106 3.76 -16.36 5.63
C ILE A 106 3.67 -17.75 5.01
N GLU A 107 4.18 -18.77 5.71
CA GLU A 107 4.15 -20.17 5.28
C GLU A 107 3.23 -21.04 6.16
N ASP A 108 3.11 -20.70 7.45
CA ASP A 108 2.22 -21.36 8.42
C ASP A 108 1.30 -20.34 9.11
N TYR A 109 0.01 -20.38 8.76
CA TYR A 109 -1.01 -19.51 9.34
C TYR A 109 -1.35 -19.82 10.81
N ASN A 110 -0.88 -20.95 11.36
CA ASN A 110 -0.98 -21.23 12.80
C ASN A 110 0.17 -20.61 13.59
N ASN A 111 1.23 -20.14 12.91
CA ASN A 111 2.34 -19.46 13.54
C ASN A 111 2.08 -17.95 13.61
N LYS A 112 1.73 -17.48 14.80
CA LYS A 112 1.46 -16.06 15.06
C LYS A 112 2.61 -15.13 14.67
N GLU A 113 3.86 -15.55 14.89
CA GLU A 113 5.02 -14.72 14.56
C GLU A 113 5.15 -14.52 13.05
N GLN A 114 4.90 -15.56 12.24
CA GLN A 114 4.87 -15.42 10.78
C GLN A 114 3.74 -14.48 10.34
N VAL A 115 2.52 -14.71 10.84
CA VAL A 115 1.33 -13.94 10.47
C VAL A 115 1.49 -12.45 10.76
N CYS A 116 2.22 -12.08 11.81
CA CYS A 116 2.40 -10.67 12.19
C CYS A 116 3.72 -10.05 11.69
N ASN A 117 4.76 -10.83 11.38
CA ASN A 117 6.10 -10.30 11.13
C ASN A 117 6.71 -10.65 9.76
N PHE A 118 5.92 -11.15 8.82
CA PHE A 118 6.33 -11.32 7.43
C PHE A 118 6.85 -10.00 6.80
N ILE A 119 7.68 -10.15 5.77
CA ILE A 119 8.35 -9.11 5.02
C ILE A 119 7.65 -9.02 3.67
N LEU A 120 6.85 -7.96 3.48
CA LEU A 120 6.24 -7.61 2.19
C LEU A 120 7.06 -6.52 1.49
#